data_AF-A0A2T9X261-F1
#
_entry.id   AF-A0A2T9X261-F1
#
_cell.length_a   1.000
_cell.length_b   1.000
_cell.length_c   1.000
_cell.angle_alpha   90.00
_cell.angle_beta   90.00
_cell.angle_gamma   90.00
#
_symmetry.space_group_name_H-M   'P 1'
#
loop_
_entity.id
_entity.type
_entity.pdbx_description
1 polymer ?
#
loop_
_entity_poly.entity_id
_entity_poly.type
_entity_poly.pdbx_seq_one_letter_code
_entity_poly.pdbx_strand_id
1 'polypeptide(L)'
;MTKSVSKLKIEGKDVIMIELRKHGIDSIMLNGEIKVGEYDGVDFVKKEVSEEKMKIAKEYSLKVKELLNLCPCIISIVYSDMLYVKFYYDSTDVIAFISQNGYTTYNKQISIDKSTEERIKDCALKFLEILGVKL
;
A
#
# COMPACT_ATOMS: atom_id res chain seq x y z
N MET A 1 -5.65 12.54 -5.70
CA MET A 1 -4.55 12.60 -4.69
C MET A 1 -4.12 11.17 -4.41
N THR A 2 -2.85 10.85 -4.57
CA THR A 2 -2.35 9.46 -4.46
C THR A 2 -2.39 8.94 -3.04
N LYS A 3 -2.84 7.70 -2.86
CA LYS A 3 -2.76 6.93 -1.63
C LYS A 3 -2.05 5.62 -1.92
N SER A 4 -1.14 5.20 -1.05
CA SER A 4 -0.33 4.02 -1.35
C SER A 4 0.05 3.25 -0.09
N VAL A 5 0.39 1.99 -0.28
CA VAL A 5 1.22 1.21 0.63
C VAL A 5 2.32 0.54 -0.18
N SER A 6 3.56 0.61 0.28
CA SER A 6 4.72 0.03 -0.39
C SER A 6 5.69 -0.61 0.59
N LYS A 7 6.16 -1.82 0.28
CA LYS A 7 7.34 -2.44 0.89
C LYS A 7 8.58 -1.92 0.16
N LEU A 8 9.40 -1.15 0.86
CA LEU A 8 10.57 -0.45 0.33
C LEU A 8 11.83 -0.82 1.11
N LYS A 9 13.00 -0.51 0.52
CA LYS A 9 14.27 -0.47 1.25
C LYS A 9 14.75 0.98 1.35
N ILE A 10 14.84 1.49 2.58
CA ILE A 10 15.39 2.82 2.87
C ILE A 10 16.61 2.62 3.76
N GLU A 11 17.77 3.12 3.32
CA GLU A 11 19.06 2.92 4.00
C GLU A 11 19.36 1.44 4.32
N GLY A 12 18.97 0.54 3.42
CA GLY A 12 19.16 -0.91 3.56
C GLY A 12 18.19 -1.61 4.53
N LYS A 13 17.24 -0.90 5.14
CA LYS A 13 16.23 -1.47 6.04
C LYS A 13 14.91 -1.70 5.31
N ASP A 14 14.23 -2.80 5.63
CA ASP A 14 12.88 -3.06 5.12
C ASP A 14 11.89 -2.12 5.82
N VAL A 15 11.09 -1.43 5.00
CA VAL A 15 10.16 -0.42 5.43
C VAL A 15 8.81 -0.66 4.78
N ILE A 16 7.72 -0.51 5.54
CA ILE A 16 6.40 -0.31 4.95
C ILE A 16 6.11 1.20 4.99
N MET A 17 5.97 1.78 3.81
CA MET A 17 5.56 3.17 3.62
C MET A 17 4.07 3.22 3.31
N ILE A 18 3.32 4.07 3.99
CA ILE A 18 1.87 4.27 3.79
C ILE A 18 1.64 5.75 3.50
N GLU A 19 1.17 6.08 2.29
CA GLU A 19 0.77 7.43 1.92
C GLU A 19 -0.76 7.56 2.05
N LEU A 20 -1.22 8.44 2.95
CA LEU A 20 -2.65 8.59 3.29
C LEU A 20 -3.20 9.96 2.88
N ARG A 21 -2.45 11.03 3.20
CA ARG A 21 -2.85 12.44 3.09
C ARG A 21 -4.25 12.70 3.67
N LYS A 22 -4.46 12.22 4.89
CA LYS A 22 -5.76 12.25 5.60
C LYS A 22 -5.53 12.53 7.09
N HIS A 23 -6.49 13.18 7.76
CA HIS A 23 -6.37 13.55 9.18
C HIS A 23 -5.11 14.40 9.49
N GLY A 24 -4.61 15.15 8.51
CA GLY A 24 -3.36 15.91 8.63
C GLY A 24 -2.11 15.03 8.81
N ILE A 25 -2.15 13.80 8.31
CA ILE A 25 -1.03 12.85 8.19
C ILE A 25 -0.78 12.63 6.70
N ASP A 26 0.42 12.99 6.25
CA ASP A 26 0.82 12.80 4.85
C ASP A 26 1.21 11.35 4.62
N SER A 27 2.20 10.87 5.38
CA SER A 27 2.75 9.52 5.27
C SER A 27 3.08 8.90 6.64
N ILE A 28 3.06 7.56 6.69
CA ILE A 28 3.46 6.75 7.85
C ILE A 28 4.55 5.78 7.40
N MET A 29 5.66 5.76 8.14
CA MET A 29 6.76 4.82 7.94
C MET A 29 6.80 3.78 9.06
N LEU A 30 6.91 2.49 8.67
CA LEU A 30 7.00 1.36 9.58
C LEU A 30 8.31 0.61 9.39
N ASN A 31 9.15 0.58 10.42
CA ASN A 31 10.45 -0.11 10.39
C ASN A 31 10.86 -0.67 11.76
N GLY A 32 9.89 -1.25 12.49
CA GLY A 32 10.00 -1.60 13.91
C GLY A 32 9.41 -0.52 14.83
N GLU A 33 9.36 0.73 14.36
CA GLU A 33 8.67 1.86 14.98
C GLU A 33 7.62 2.44 14.01
N ILE A 34 6.72 3.27 14.53
CA ILE A 34 5.75 4.04 13.73
C ILE A 34 6.20 5.49 13.71
N LYS A 35 6.49 6.01 12.52
CA LYS A 35 6.86 7.42 12.32
C LYS A 35 5.88 8.07 11.38
N VAL A 36 5.50 9.31 11.67
CA VAL A 36 4.63 10.13 10.83
C VAL A 36 5.47 11.24 10.20
N GLY A 37 5.23 11.56 8.93
CA GLY A 37 6.06 12.48 8.19
C GLY A 37 5.59 12.70 6.76
N GLU A 38 6.46 13.30 5.97
CA GLU A 38 6.31 13.43 4.52
C GLU A 38 7.21 12.43 3.80
N TYR A 39 6.73 11.95 2.65
CA TYR A 39 7.49 11.11 1.74
C TYR A 39 7.36 11.67 0.33
N ASP A 40 8.47 11.91 -0.35
CA ASP A 40 8.51 12.50 -1.70
C ASP A 40 8.71 11.46 -2.82
N GLY A 41 8.84 10.18 -2.44
CA GLY A 41 9.16 9.09 -3.36
C GLY A 41 10.58 8.55 -3.21
N VAL A 42 11.45 9.26 -2.47
CA VAL A 42 12.83 8.87 -2.19
C VAL A 42 13.11 8.96 -0.69
N ASP A 43 12.86 10.13 -0.10
CA ASP A 43 13.22 10.44 1.28
C ASP A 43 11.99 10.59 2.17
N PHE A 44 12.13 10.15 3.42
CA PHE A 44 11.12 10.33 4.45
C PHE A 44 11.59 11.34 5.50
N VAL A 45 10.84 12.43 5.65
CA VAL A 45 11.09 13.46 6.65
C VAL A 45 10.10 13.31 7.79
N LYS A 46 10.59 12.88 8.96
CA LYS A 46 9.77 12.74 10.17
C LYS A 46 9.23 14.12 10.60
N LYS A 47 7.94 14.17 10.93
CA LYS A 47 7.29 15.31 11.57
C LYS A 47 6.87 14.95 12.99
N GLU A 48 6.95 15.93 13.89
CA GLU A 48 6.28 15.82 15.18
C GLU A 48 4.77 16.01 14.99
N VAL A 49 3.99 15.14 15.64
CA VAL A 49 2.54 15.14 15.55
C VAL A 49 1.94 14.94 16.92
N SER A 50 0.70 15.39 17.10
CA SER A 50 -0.04 15.18 18.35
C SER A 50 -0.25 13.70 18.65
N GLU A 51 -0.50 13.37 19.92
CA GLU A 51 -0.81 12.01 20.36
C GLU A 51 -2.04 11.44 19.64
N GLU A 52 -3.04 12.28 19.36
CA GLU A 52 -4.23 11.91 18.60
C GLU A 52 -3.86 11.43 17.18
N LYS A 53 -3.04 12.19 16.46
CA LYS A 53 -2.55 11.80 15.13
C LYS A 53 -1.71 10.53 15.20
N MET A 54 -0.90 10.37 16.25
CA MET A 54 -0.12 9.15 16.47
C MET A 54 -1.02 7.93 16.73
N LYS A 55 -2.14 8.09 17.45
CA LYS A 55 -3.14 7.02 17.65
C LYS A 55 -3.78 6.62 16.33
N ILE A 56 -4.20 7.60 15.52
CA ILE A 56 -4.73 7.34 14.17
C ILE A 56 -3.69 6.60 13.32
N ALA A 57 -2.43 7.06 13.33
CA ALA A 57 -1.35 6.41 12.58
C ALA A 57 -1.16 4.93 13.00
N LYS A 58 -1.22 4.64 14.30
CA LYS A 58 -1.16 3.26 14.83
C LYS A 58 -2.30 2.38 14.31
N GLU A 59 -3.52 2.91 14.26
CA GLU A 59 -4.69 2.18 13.75
C GLU A 59 -4.55 1.84 12.26
N TYR A 60 -4.13 2.80 11.43
CA TYR A 60 -3.84 2.54 10.01
C TYR A 60 -2.71 1.52 9.85
N SER A 61 -1.64 1.67 10.62
CA SER A 61 -0.47 0.78 10.58
C SER A 61 -0.82 -0.66 10.88
N LEU A 62 -1.69 -0.89 11.87
CA LEU A 62 -2.14 -2.24 12.24
C LEU A 62 -2.93 -2.88 11.10
N LYS A 63 -3.95 -2.18 10.58
CA LYS A 63 -4.80 -2.67 9.49
C LYS A 63 -4.00 -2.98 8.23
N VAL A 64 -3.03 -2.11 7.89
CA VAL A 64 -2.16 -2.31 6.73
C VAL A 64 -1.21 -3.49 6.92
N LYS A 65 -0.63 -3.67 8.12
CA LYS A 65 0.21 -4.85 8.41
C LYS A 65 -0.58 -6.15 8.28
N GLU A 66 -1.78 -6.21 8.84
CA GLU A 66 -2.67 -7.38 8.71
C GLU A 66 -2.98 -7.69 7.24
N LEU A 67 -3.29 -6.66 6.46
CA LEU A 67 -3.54 -6.77 5.03
C LEU A 67 -2.34 -7.33 4.25
N LEU A 68 -1.14 -6.81 4.50
CA LEU A 68 0.08 -7.29 3.84
C LEU A 68 0.50 -8.70 4.29
N ASN A 69 0.13 -9.12 5.50
CA ASN A 69 0.34 -10.49 5.99
C ASN A 69 -0.59 -11.49 5.28
N LEU A 70 -1.82 -11.08 4.96
CA LEU A 70 -2.76 -11.90 4.19
C LEU A 70 -2.31 -12.07 2.72
N CYS A 71 -1.56 -11.12 2.19
CA CYS A 71 -1.09 -11.10 0.80
C CYS A 71 0.42 -10.84 0.74
N PRO A 72 1.25 -11.82 1.14
CA PRO A 72 2.69 -11.62 1.30
C PRO A 72 3.38 -11.30 -0.04
N CYS A 73 2.82 -11.74 -1.17
CA CYS A 73 3.34 -11.46 -2.51
C CYS A 73 3.23 -9.98 -2.93
N ILE A 74 2.37 -9.18 -2.29
CA ILE A 74 2.20 -7.77 -2.64
C ILE A 74 3.43 -6.98 -2.21
N ILE A 75 3.96 -6.21 -3.15
CA ILE A 75 5.06 -5.26 -2.93
C ILE A 75 4.47 -3.87 -2.70
N SER A 76 3.52 -3.45 -3.54
CA SER A 76 2.85 -2.15 -3.36
C SER A 76 1.43 -2.13 -3.90
N ILE A 77 0.59 -1.31 -3.28
CA ILE A 77 -0.74 -0.94 -3.79
C ILE A 77 -0.74 0.59 -3.90
N VAL A 78 -1.10 1.11 -5.07
CA VAL A 78 -1.18 2.56 -5.32
C VAL A 78 -2.56 2.87 -5.89
N TYR A 79 -3.19 3.91 -5.37
CA TYR A 79 -4.46 4.42 -5.83
C TYR A 79 -4.37 5.91 -6.12
N SER A 80 -4.70 6.30 -7.35
CA SER A 80 -4.89 7.70 -7.74
C SER A 80 -6.25 7.86 -8.42
N ASP A 81 -6.35 7.43 -9.67
CA ASP A 81 -7.56 7.37 -10.50
C ASP A 81 -7.92 5.92 -10.86
N MET A 82 -6.92 5.04 -10.79
CA MET A 82 -7.02 3.60 -10.94
C MET A 82 -6.20 2.93 -9.83
N LEU A 83 -6.47 1.64 -9.60
CA LEU A 83 -5.74 0.84 -8.63
C LEU A 83 -4.61 0.09 -9.33
N TYR A 84 -3.38 0.28 -8.83
CA TYR A 84 -2.17 -0.38 -9.33
C TYR A 84 -1.64 -1.29 -8.23
N VAL A 85 -1.46 -2.57 -8.52
CA VAL A 85 -0.90 -3.52 -7.56
C VAL A 85 0.36 -4.13 -8.12
N LYS A 86 1.50 -3.87 -7.47
CA LYS A 86 2.77 -4.54 -7.76
C LYS A 86 2.90 -5.75 -6.84
N PHE A 87 3.20 -6.91 -7.40
CA PHE A 87 3.36 -8.16 -6.65
C PHE A 87 4.38 -9.07 -7.31
N TYR A 88 4.93 -9.98 -6.52
CA TYR A 88 5.84 -11.03 -6.99
C TYR A 88 5.05 -12.28 -7.38
N TYR A 89 5.24 -12.77 -8.60
CA TYR A 89 4.60 -13.96 -9.13
C TYR A 89 5.56 -14.68 -10.06
N ASP A 90 5.70 -15.99 -9.89
CA ASP A 90 6.56 -16.85 -10.71
C ASP A 90 7.94 -16.25 -11.02
N SER A 91 8.67 -15.89 -9.96
CA SER A 91 10.01 -15.32 -10.04
C SER A 91 10.14 -13.94 -10.68
N THR A 92 9.02 -13.24 -10.92
CA THR A 92 9.02 -11.91 -11.52
C THR A 92 8.10 -10.94 -10.78
N ASP A 93 8.48 -9.66 -10.79
CA ASP A 93 7.57 -8.57 -10.46
C ASP A 93 6.54 -8.36 -11.59
N VAL A 94 5.27 -8.27 -11.21
CA VAL A 94 4.12 -8.00 -12.09
C VAL A 94 3.36 -6.80 -11.53
N ILE A 95 2.80 -5.98 -12.43
CA ILE A 95 1.90 -4.87 -12.08
C ILE A 95 0.53 -5.19 -12.66
N ALA A 96 -0.47 -5.30 -11.80
CA ALA A 96 -1.88 -5.34 -12.17
C ALA A 96 -2.48 -3.94 -12.17
N PHE A 97 -3.26 -3.63 -13.20
CA PHE A 97 -4.08 -2.44 -13.33
C PHE A 97 -5.54 -2.85 -13.17
N ILE A 98 -6.19 -2.41 -12.08
CA ILE A 98 -7.56 -2.79 -11.74
C ILE A 98 -8.45 -1.55 -11.90
N SER A 99 -9.34 -1.58 -12.89
CA SER A 99 -10.31 -0.52 -13.13
C SER A 99 -11.53 -0.62 -12.20
N GLN A 100 -12.32 0.45 -12.12
CA GLN A 100 -13.51 0.53 -11.26
C GLN A 100 -14.54 -0.58 -11.54
N ASN A 101 -14.65 -1.03 -12.79
CA ASN A 101 -15.54 -2.13 -13.17
C ASN A 101 -14.96 -3.53 -12.88
N GLY A 102 -13.83 -3.62 -12.16
CA GLY A 102 -13.19 -4.88 -11.76
C GLY A 102 -12.37 -5.56 -12.87
N TYR A 103 -12.28 -4.96 -14.06
CA TYR A 103 -11.41 -5.47 -15.13
C TYR A 103 -9.94 -5.31 -14.73
N THR A 104 -9.13 -6.32 -15.04
CA THR A 104 -7.73 -6.37 -14.65
C THR A 104 -6.86 -6.63 -15.86
N THR A 105 -5.85 -5.79 -16.04
CA THR A 105 -4.79 -5.99 -17.04
C THR A 105 -3.44 -6.03 -16.35
N TYR A 106 -2.43 -6.53 -17.06
CA TYR A 106 -1.09 -6.70 -16.53
C TYR A 106 -0.08 -5.97 -17.42
N ASN A 107 1.01 -5.49 -16.83
CA ASN A 107 2.10 -4.84 -17.58
C ASN A 107 2.93 -5.80 -18.45
N LYS A 108 2.66 -7.10 -18.35
CA LYS A 108 3.37 -8.18 -19.04
C LYS A 108 2.35 -9.16 -19.59
N GLN A 109 2.70 -9.85 -20.68
CA GLN A 109 1.94 -11.00 -21.15
C GLN A 109 2.24 -12.19 -20.23
N ILE A 110 1.37 -12.41 -19.24
CA ILE A 110 1.47 -13.48 -18.26
C ILE A 110 0.08 -14.02 -17.94
N SER A 111 -0.02 -15.32 -17.70
CA SER A 111 -1.25 -15.94 -17.18
C SER A 111 -1.12 -16.03 -15.66
N ILE A 112 -1.93 -15.26 -14.95
CA ILE A 112 -2.05 -15.35 -13.50
C ILE A 112 -3.17 -16.34 -13.18
N ASP A 113 -2.92 -17.27 -12.27
CA ASP A 113 -3.95 -18.18 -11.81
C ASP A 113 -5.08 -17.42 -11.10
N LYS A 114 -6.32 -17.92 -11.25
CA LYS A 114 -7.52 -17.24 -10.77
C LYS A 114 -7.49 -16.98 -9.25
N SER A 115 -6.93 -17.91 -8.47
CA SER A 115 -6.86 -17.77 -7.01
C SER A 115 -5.93 -16.62 -6.60
N THR A 116 -4.78 -16.50 -7.26
CA THR A 116 -3.87 -15.36 -7.03
C THR A 116 -4.51 -14.05 -7.46
N GLU A 117 -5.19 -14.01 -8.62
CA GLU A 117 -5.88 -12.81 -9.10
C GLU A 117 -6.98 -12.35 -8.11
N GLU A 118 -7.85 -13.26 -7.66
CA GLU A 118 -8.90 -12.96 -6.67
C GLU A 118 -8.31 -12.45 -5.36
N ARG A 119 -7.26 -13.09 -4.85
CA ARG A 119 -6.58 -12.65 -3.62
C ARG A 119 -5.99 -11.25 -3.75
N ILE A 120 -5.36 -10.93 -4.89
CA ILE A 120 -4.80 -9.61 -5.16
C ILE A 120 -5.91 -8.56 -5.19
N LYS A 121 -7.01 -8.84 -5.89
CA LYS A 121 -8.19 -7.96 -5.94
C LYS A 121 -8.75 -7.71 -4.55
N ASP A 122 -9.03 -8.75 -3.78
CA ASP A 122 -9.57 -8.63 -2.42
C ASP A 122 -8.67 -7.81 -1.50
N CYS A 123 -7.35 -8.01 -1.61
CA CYS A 123 -6.39 -7.22 -0.85
C CYS A 123 -6.43 -5.74 -1.24
N ALA A 124 -6.47 -5.46 -2.54
CA ALA A 124 -6.48 -4.09 -3.04
C ALA A 124 -7.80 -3.38 -2.69
N LEU A 125 -8.94 -4.09 -2.71
CA LEU A 125 -10.23 -3.59 -2.24
C LEU A 125 -10.22 -3.28 -0.74
N LYS A 126 -9.73 -4.20 0.09
CA LYS A 126 -9.57 -3.98 1.54
C LYS A 126 -8.67 -2.79 1.86
N PHE A 127 -7.62 -2.57 1.06
CA PHE A 127 -6.77 -1.40 1.22
C PHE A 127 -7.57 -0.10 1.01
N LEU A 128 -8.42 -0.04 -0.02
CA LEU A 128 -9.29 1.12 -0.23
C LEU A 128 -10.31 1.31 0.88
N GLU A 129 -10.89 0.23 1.41
CA GLU A 129 -11.77 0.27 2.57
C GLU A 129 -11.08 0.86 3.81
N ILE A 130 -9.84 0.44 4.09
CA ILE A 130 -9.01 1.01 5.17
C ILE A 130 -8.87 2.52 4.99
N LEU A 131 -8.67 2.98 3.76
CA LEU A 131 -8.54 4.40 3.42
C LEU A 131 -9.87 5.18 3.40
N GLY A 132 -10.99 4.48 3.48
CA GLY A 132 -12.33 5.04 3.31
C GLY A 132 -12.58 5.55 1.88
N VAL A 133 -12.03 4.86 0.88
CA VAL A 133 -12.26 5.11 -0.55
C VAL A 133 -13.27 4.08 -1.04
N LYS A 134 -14.34 4.54 -1.70
CA LYS A 134 -15.23 3.67 -2.48
C LYS A 134 -14.75 3.68 -3.92
N LEU A 135 -14.61 2.50 -4.52
CA LEU A 135 -14.43 2.34 -5.96
C LEU A 135 -15.73 2.66 -6.71
#